data_AF-A0A2G3AHM1-F1
#
_entry.id   AF-A0A2G3AHM1-F1
#
_cell.length_a   1.000
_cell.length_b   1.000
_cell.length_c   1.000
_cell.angle_alpha   90.00
_cell.angle_beta   90.00
_cell.angle_gamma   90.00
#
_symmetry.space_group_name_H-M   'P 1'
#
loop_
_entity.id
_entity.type
_entity.pdbx_description
1 polymer ?
#
loop_
_entity_poly.entity_id
_entity_poly.type
_entity_poly.pdbx_seq_one_letter_code
_entity_poly.pdbx_strand_id
1 'polypeptide(L)'
;MESYIDHLIDPRGWTEWIDTNKSVVRRPYYKEYKNRGPGAVTKGRVKWANVTADPSIASNFTVRHFINSDEWIPADVPHYLDFS
;
A
#
# COMPACT_ATOMS: atom_id res chain seq x y z
N MET A 1 2.86 -2.83 -1.42
CA MET A 1 2.38 -4.23 -1.27
C MET A 1 3.48 -5.15 -1.78
N GLU A 2 3.55 -6.39 -1.29
CA GLU A 2 4.59 -7.37 -1.68
C GLU A 2 6.03 -6.83 -1.54
N SER A 3 6.22 -5.91 -0.59
CA SER A 3 7.48 -5.18 -0.39
C SER A 3 8.19 -5.68 0.87
N TYR A 4 9.52 -5.58 0.89
CA TYR A 4 10.29 -5.72 2.13
C TYR A 4 10.28 -4.41 2.91
N ILE A 5 9.96 -4.47 4.20
CA ILE A 5 9.96 -3.33 5.12
C ILE A 5 10.87 -3.66 6.30
N ASP A 6 11.93 -2.88 6.45
CA ASP A 6 12.90 -3.04 7.53
C ASP A 6 12.44 -2.35 8.84
N HIS A 7 13.19 -2.54 9.93
CA HIS A 7 12.90 -2.02 11.27
C HIS A 7 12.81 -0.49 11.39
N LEU A 8 13.21 0.26 10.37
CA LEU A 8 13.16 1.73 10.38
C LEU A 8 11.74 2.28 10.52
N ILE A 9 10.73 1.55 10.03
CA ILE A 9 9.34 2.01 10.06
C ILE A 9 8.75 1.87 11.47
N ASP A 10 8.26 2.99 12.00
CA ASP A 10 7.55 3.02 13.27
C ASP A 10 6.37 2.02 13.25
N PRO A 11 6.15 1.23 14.32
CA PRO A 11 5.02 0.29 14.39
C PRO A 11 3.65 0.93 14.08
N ARG A 12 3.46 2.22 14.34
CA ARG A 12 2.27 3.01 13.98
C ARG A 12 2.04 3.08 12.46
N GLY A 13 3.11 2.99 11.67
CA GLY A 13 3.14 2.99 10.21
C GLY A 13 2.88 4.35 9.58
N TRP A 14 1.80 5.02 10.00
CA TRP A 14 1.32 6.26 9.38
C TRP A 14 1.22 7.37 10.41
N THR A 15 1.49 8.60 9.97
CA THR A 15 1.31 9.81 10.76
C THR A 15 0.14 10.64 10.23
N GLU A 16 -0.48 11.38 11.13
CA GLU A 16 -1.56 12.29 10.77
C GLU A 16 -0.98 13.53 10.08
N TRP A 17 -1.68 13.99 9.05
CA TRP A 17 -1.46 15.33 8.52
C TRP A 17 -2.39 16.32 9.23
N ILE A 18 -1.80 17.38 9.77
CA ILE A 18 -2.53 18.49 10.41
C ILE A 18 -2.60 19.63 9.40
N ASP A 19 -3.81 20.04 9.05
CA ASP A 19 -4.02 21.17 8.14
C ASP A 19 -3.76 22.53 8.81
N THR A 20 -3.83 23.60 8.02
CA THR A 20 -3.62 24.98 8.49
C THR A 20 -4.61 25.42 9.56
N ASN A 21 -5.77 24.76 9.65
CA ASN A 21 -6.80 25.00 10.65
C ASN A 21 -6.66 24.08 11.87
N LYS A 22 -5.52 23.41 12.04
CA LYS A 22 -5.22 22.45 13.11
C LYS A 22 -6.17 21.25 13.14
N SER A 23 -6.77 20.91 12.00
CA SER A 23 -7.66 19.76 11.86
C SER A 23 -6.90 18.57 11.27
N VAL A 24 -7.16 17.39 11.81
CA VAL A 24 -6.64 16.13 11.26
C VAL A 24 -7.40 15.81 9.99
N VAL A 25 -6.69 15.54 8.90
CA VAL A 25 -7.31 15.08 7.65
C VAL A 25 -7.86 13.67 7.86
N ARG A 26 -9.19 13.55 7.89
CA ARG A 26 -9.90 12.28 8.09
C ARG A 26 -10.40 11.78 6.75
N ARG A 27 -9.65 10.88 6.09
CA ARG A 27 -10.07 9.85 5.09
C ARG A 27 -8.88 9.33 4.23
N PRO A 28 -7.67 9.06 4.76
CA PRO A 28 -6.63 8.44 3.93
C PRO A 28 -7.00 7.00 3.57
N TYR A 29 -6.77 6.62 2.31
CA TYR A 29 -6.91 5.24 1.83
C TYR A 29 -5.55 4.55 1.85
N TYR A 30 -5.09 4.19 3.05
CA TYR A 30 -3.82 3.48 3.23
C TYR A 30 -4.04 2.01 3.51
N LYS A 31 -3.33 1.16 2.75
CA LYS A 31 -3.45 -0.30 2.78
C LYS A 31 -2.07 -0.95 2.71
N GLU A 32 -1.92 -2.07 3.41
CA GLU A 32 -0.74 -2.93 3.38
C GLU A 32 -1.18 -4.34 2.99
N TYR A 33 -0.53 -4.94 1.99
CA TYR A 33 -0.83 -6.29 1.51
C TYR A 33 0.47 -7.07 1.29
N LYS A 34 0.57 -8.24 1.92
CA LYS A 34 1.70 -9.20 1.81
C LYS A 34 3.10 -8.56 1.90
N ASN A 35 3.26 -7.52 2.71
CA ASN A 35 4.59 -6.99 3.00
C ASN A 35 5.35 -8.00 3.88
N ARG A 36 6.68 -8.03 3.75
CA ARG A 36 7.59 -8.94 4.46
C ARG A 36 8.68 -8.15 5.18
N GLY A 37 9.39 -8.81 6.07
CA GLY A 37 10.45 -8.19 6.86
C GLY A 37 9.95 -7.66 8.21
N PRO A 38 10.87 -7.20 9.06
CA PRO A 38 10.57 -6.91 10.45
C PRO A 38 9.65 -5.69 10.67
N GLY A 39 9.67 -4.69 9.78
CA GLY A 39 8.79 -3.52 9.84
C GLY A 39 7.39 -3.77 9.28
N ALA A 40 7.13 -4.94 8.68
CA ALA A 40 5.84 -5.28 8.07
C ALA A 40 4.77 -5.72 9.09
N VAL A 41 5.09 -5.78 10.38
CA VAL A 41 4.13 -6.16 11.42
C VAL A 41 3.04 -5.10 11.55
N THR A 42 1.79 -5.49 11.29
CA THR A 42 0.65 -4.56 11.25
C THR A 42 -0.05 -4.38 12.60
N LYS A 43 0.27 -5.18 13.62
CA LYS A 43 -0.39 -5.16 14.94
C LYS A 43 -0.29 -3.79 15.64
N GLY A 44 0.73 -2.98 15.34
CA GLY A 44 0.95 -1.66 15.93
C GLY A 44 0.36 -0.48 15.15
N ARG A 45 -0.26 -0.73 13.98
CA ARG A 45 -0.68 0.34 13.08
C ARG A 45 -1.78 1.20 13.68
N VAL A 46 -1.78 2.48 13.32
CA VAL A 46 -2.86 3.40 13.67
C VAL A 46 -4.22 2.84 13.21
N LYS A 47 -5.23 2.90 14.09
CA LYS A 47 -6.54 2.28 13.83
C LYS A 47 -7.29 2.85 12.62
N TRP A 48 -6.97 4.08 12.23
CA TRP A 48 -7.58 4.73 11.07
C TRP A 48 -6.93 4.32 9.74
N ALA A 49 -5.76 3.67 9.77
CA ALA A 49 -5.19 3.07 8.57
C ALA A 49 -5.91 1.76 8.29
N ASN A 50 -6.54 1.67 7.11
CA ASN A 50 -7.29 0.49 6.69
C ASN A 50 -6.33 -0.61 6.20
N VAL A 51 -5.70 -1.33 7.12
CA VAL A 51 -4.93 -2.53 6.76
C VAL A 51 -5.91 -3.59 6.24
N THR A 52 -5.76 -4.04 5.00
CA THR A 52 -6.55 -5.15 4.45
C THR A 52 -5.62 -6.19 3.83
N ALA A 53 -5.86 -7.45 4.19
CA ALA A 53 -5.20 -8.60 3.59
C ALA A 53 -5.99 -9.20 2.42
N ASP A 54 -7.06 -8.51 1.97
CA ASP A 54 -7.95 -9.01 0.92
C ASP A 54 -7.29 -8.90 -0.47
N PRO A 55 -7.02 -10.05 -1.14
CA PRO A 55 -6.44 -10.05 -2.48
C PRO A 55 -7.35 -9.38 -3.53
N SER A 56 -8.67 -9.40 -3.35
CA SER A 56 -9.61 -8.76 -4.30
C SER A 56 -9.54 -7.23 -4.27
N ILE A 57 -9.10 -6.66 -3.15
CA ILE A 57 -8.83 -5.23 -3.04
C ILE A 57 -7.45 -4.92 -3.59
N ALA A 58 -6.45 -5.73 -3.24
CA ALA A 58 -5.07 -5.51 -3.66
C ALA A 58 -4.90 -5.67 -5.18
N SER A 59 -5.72 -6.51 -5.84
CA SER A 59 -5.65 -6.74 -7.29
C SER A 59 -5.93 -5.45 -8.07
N ASN A 60 -6.81 -4.58 -7.55
CA ASN A 60 -7.10 -3.27 -8.16
C ASN A 60 -5.88 -2.34 -8.26
N PHE A 61 -4.80 -2.64 -7.52
CA PHE A 61 -3.55 -1.86 -7.50
C PHE A 61 -2.40 -2.54 -8.23
N THR A 62 -2.67 -3.63 -8.95
CA THR A 62 -1.69 -4.26 -9.84
C THR A 62 -1.50 -3.45 -11.12
N VAL A 63 -0.43 -3.72 -11.86
CA VAL A 63 -0.10 -3.02 -13.10
C VAL A 63 -1.21 -3.18 -14.14
N ARG A 64 -1.76 -4.39 -14.28
CA ARG A 64 -2.86 -4.65 -15.22
C ARG A 64 -4.10 -3.83 -14.90
N HIS A 65 -4.53 -3.84 -13.64
CA HIS A 65 -5.82 -3.27 -13.25
C HIS A 65 -5.78 -1.77 -12.96
N PHE A 66 -4.66 -1.24 -12.43
CA PHE A 66 -4.60 0.15 -12.00
C PHE A 66 -4.31 1.13 -13.15
N ILE A 67 -3.47 0.70 -14.10
CA ILE A 67 -3.01 1.55 -15.22
C ILE A 67 -3.38 0.97 -16.58
N ASN A 68 -4.23 -0.05 -16.66
CA ASN A 68 -4.63 -0.70 -17.90
C ASN A 68 -3.43 -1.08 -18.79
N SER A 69 -2.41 -1.70 -18.21
CA SER A 69 -1.13 -1.91 -18.90
C SER A 69 -1.22 -2.70 -20.20
N ASP A 70 -2.22 -3.56 -20.33
CA ASP A 70 -2.48 -4.33 -21.56
C ASP A 70 -2.72 -3.42 -22.78
N GLU A 71 -3.08 -2.15 -22.57
CA GLU A 71 -3.33 -1.19 -23.64
C GLU A 71 -2.08 -0.45 -24.15
N TRP A 72 -1.00 -0.37 -23.36
CA TRP A 72 0.09 0.57 -23.67
C TRP A 72 1.50 0.18 -23.25
N ILE A 73 1.68 -0.77 -22.32
CA ILE A 73 3.03 -1.18 -21.93
C ILE A 73 3.63 -2.02 -23.06
N PRO A 74 4.78 -1.63 -23.62
CA PRO A 74 5.46 -2.43 -24.64
C PRO A 74 5.90 -3.80 -24.11
N ALA A 75 5.81 -4.83 -24.96
CA ALA A 75 6.14 -6.20 -24.58
C ALA A 75 7.63 -6.42 -24.25
N ASP A 76 8.50 -5.51 -24.69
CA ASP A 76 9.95 -5.54 -24.45
C ASP A 76 10.38 -4.89 -23.13
N VAL A 77 9.46 -4.23 -22.42
CA VAL A 77 9.72 -3.69 -21.08
C VAL A 77 9.40 -4.77 -20.04
N PRO A 78 10.37 -5.23 -19.22
CA PRO A 78 10.09 -6.21 -18.17
C PRO A 78 9.10 -5.67 -17.12
N HIS A 79 8.03 -6.41 -16.87
CA HIS A 79 7.01 -6.03 -15.90
C HIS A 79 6.30 -7.25 -15.31
N TYR A 80 5.63 -7.05 -14.17
CA TYR A 80 4.69 -8.00 -13.57
C TYR A 80 3.29 -7.41 -13.66
N LEU A 81 2.37 -8.13 -14.31
CA LEU A 81 1.01 -7.63 -14.55
C LEU A 81 0.13 -7.70 -13.30
N ASP A 82 0.27 -8.78 -12.51
CA ASP A 82 -0.51 -9.04 -11.30
C ASP A 82 0.40 -9.29 -10.08
N PHE A 83 -0.12 -9.98 -9.06
CA PHE A 83 0.68 -10.46 -7.91
C PHE A 83 1.81 -11.39 -8.35
N SER A 84 2.89 -11.35 -7.56
CA SER A 84 4.04 -12.25 -7.70
C SER A 84 3.79 -13.66 -7.14
#